data_AF-A0A358NHP4-F1
#
_entry.id   AF-A0A358NHP4-F1
#
_cell.length_a   1.000
_cell.length_b   1.000
_cell.length_c   1.000
_cell.angle_alpha   90.00
_cell.angle_beta   90.00
_cell.angle_gamma   90.00
#
_symmetry.space_group_name_H-M   'P 1'
#
loop_
_entity.id
_entity.type
_entity.pdbx_description
1 polymer ?
#
loop_
_entity_poly.entity_id
_entity_poly.type
_entity_poly.pdbx_seq_one_letter_code
_entity_poly.pdbx_strand_id
1 'polypeptide(L)' 'MWSYDKILQYPIRIKNPNPAMATLIISQYGGPDGELGASLRYLSQRFTMITPEAIATLSDIGTEELAHLEMVGTMVY' A
#
# COMPACT_ATOMS: atom_id res chain seq x y z
N MET A 1 -7.08 -14.64 6.96
CA MET A 1 -8.09 -13.70 7.46
C MET A 1 -7.47 -12.32 7.45
N TRP A 2 -8.22 -11.28 7.09
CA TRP A 2 -7.77 -9.90 7.18
C TRP A 2 -8.48 -9.21 8.36
N SER A 3 -7.78 -8.33 9.04
CA SER A 3 -8.33 -7.42 10.04
C SER A 3 -7.96 -6.00 9.65
N TYR A 4 -8.82 -5.05 9.97
CA TYR A 4 -8.56 -3.64 9.74
C TYR A 4 -8.69 -2.89 11.05
N ASP A 5 -7.61 -2.21 11.42
CA ASP A 5 -7.59 -1.25 12.51
C ASP A 5 -7.54 0.15 11.91
N LYS A 6 -8.40 1.05 12.38
CA LYS A 6 -8.50 2.42 11.85
C LYS A 6 -7.34 3.30 12.37
N ILE A 7 -6.12 2.90 12.04
CA ILE A 7 -4.86 3.52 12.45
C ILE A 7 -3.90 3.43 11.26
N LEU A 8 -3.29 4.54 10.88
CA LEU A 8 -2.26 4.55 9.84
C LEU A 8 -1.00 3.86 10.35
N GLN A 9 -0.34 3.07 9.49
CA GLN A 9 0.95 2.44 9.79
C GLN A 9 2.01 3.47 10.20
N TYR A 10 1.97 4.67 9.63
CA TYR A 10 2.79 5.79 10.05
C TYR A 10 1.98 7.10 10.09
N PRO A 11 2.15 7.95 11.11
CA PRO A 11 1.38 9.19 11.25
C PRO A 11 1.73 10.20 10.15
N ILE A 12 0.73 10.61 9.39
CA ILE A 12 0.84 11.65 8.36
C ILE A 12 0.52 13.02 8.98
N ARG A 13 1.38 14.02 8.73
CA ARG A 13 1.21 15.40 9.22
C ARG A 13 1.53 16.40 8.11
N ILE A 14 0.50 16.83 7.40
CA ILE A 14 0.61 17.83 6.33
C ILE A 14 0.49 19.24 6.94
N LYS A 15 1.54 20.07 6.80
CA LYS A 15 1.53 21.45 7.33
C LYS A 15 0.75 22.41 6.44
N ASN A 16 0.90 22.28 5.12
CA ASN A 16 0.29 23.15 4.12
C ASN A 16 -0.28 22.29 2.99
N PRO A 17 -1.56 22.46 2.62
CA PRO A 17 -2.14 21.80 1.46
C PRO A 17 -1.42 22.22 0.17
N ASN A 18 -1.15 21.26 -0.72
CA ASN A 18 -0.57 21.52 -2.04
C ASN A 18 -1.24 20.63 -3.11
N PRO A 19 -2.27 21.14 -3.81
CA PRO A 19 -3.00 20.37 -4.82
C PRO A 19 -2.12 19.89 -5.98
N ALA A 20 -1.13 20.69 -6.40
CA ALA A 20 -0.23 20.29 -7.47
C ALA A 20 0.63 19.09 -7.08
N MET A 21 1.08 19.04 -5.82
CA MET A 21 1.79 17.88 -5.28
C MET A 21 0.86 16.67 -5.11
N ALA A 22 -0.39 16.87 -4.69
CA ALA A 22 -1.38 15.80 -4.56
C ALA A 22 -1.63 15.09 -5.90
N THR A 23 -1.64 15.82 -7.03
CA THR A 23 -1.73 15.25 -8.39
C THR A 23 -0.56 14.32 -8.73
N LEU A 24 0.62 14.56 -8.16
CA LEU A 24 1.77 13.66 -8.35
C LEU A 24 1.69 12.48 -7.37
N ILE A 25 1.36 12.72 -6.11
CA ILE A 25 1.28 11.68 -5.06
C ILE A 25 0.21 10.64 -5.39
N ILE A 26 -0.95 11.03 -5.94
CA ILE A 26 -2.02 10.09 -6.27
C ILE A 26 -1.60 9.05 -7.32
N SER A 27 -0.52 9.29 -8.08
CA SER A 27 0.06 8.26 -8.95
C SER A 27 0.54 7.03 -8.18
N GLN A 28 0.93 7.19 -6.91
CA GLN A 28 1.31 6.07 -6.04
C GLN A 28 0.09 5.31 -5.50
N TYR A 29 -1.13 5.86 -5.59
CA TYR A 29 -2.33 5.14 -5.15
C TYR A 29 -2.75 4.07 -6.17
N GLY A 30 -3.03 4.50 -7.40
CA GLY A 30 -3.58 3.65 -8.46
C GLY A 30 -2.84 3.73 -9.80
N GLY A 31 -1.67 4.35 -9.85
CA GLY A 31 -0.83 4.37 -11.04
C GLY A 31 -0.18 3.01 -11.33
N PRO A 32 0.51 2.87 -12.47
CA PRO A 32 1.08 1.60 -12.92
C PRO A 32 2.08 1.00 -11.93
N ASP A 33 2.83 1.86 -11.23
CA ASP A 33 3.82 1.48 -10.21
C ASP A 33 3.34 1.84 -8.79
N GLY A 34 2.03 1.97 -8.58
CA GLY A 34 1.46 2.34 -7.28
C GLY A 34 1.24 1.17 -6.31
N GLU A 35 0.89 1.51 -5.07
CA GLU A 35 0.74 0.59 -3.93
C GLU A 35 -0.39 -0.43 -4.13
N LEU A 36 -1.46 -0.05 -4.84
CA LEU A 36 -2.52 -1.00 -5.20
C LEU A 36 -1.97 -2.10 -6.13
N GLY A 37 -1.13 -1.73 -7.09
CA GLY A 37 -0.49 -2.68 -8.00
C GLY A 37 0.56 -3.53 -7.30
N ALA A 38 1.30 -2.97 -6.35
CA ALA A 38 2.28 -3.69 -5.54
C ALA A 38 1.60 -4.72 -4.61
N SER A 39 0.65 -4.29 -3.79
CA SER A 39 -0.11 -5.15 -2.86
C SER A 39 -0.76 -6.33 -3.58
N LEU A 40 -1.53 -6.06 -4.64
CA LEU A 40 -2.22 -7.11 -5.39
C LEU A 40 -1.25 -8.09 -6.03
N ARG A 41 -0.11 -7.61 -6.54
CA ARG A 41 0.91 -8.46 -7.15
C ARG A 41 1.52 -9.42 -6.14
N TYR A 42 1.98 -8.93 -4.98
CA TYR A 42 2.59 -9.79 -3.96
C TYR A 42 1.56 -10.78 -3.37
N LEU A 43 0.35 -10.31 -3.06
CA LEU A 43 -0.74 -11.14 -2.54
C LEU A 43 -1.25 -12.16 -3.56
N SER A 44 -1.09 -11.92 -4.86
CA SER A 44 -1.41 -12.90 -5.90
C SER A 44 -0.29 -13.92 -6.07
N GLN A 45 0.98 -13.46 -6.08
CA GLN A 45 2.15 -14.32 -6.26
C GLN A 45 2.26 -15.41 -5.18
N ARG A 46 1.85 -15.11 -3.94
CA ARG A 46 1.91 -16.09 -2.84
C ARG A 46 1.15 -17.40 -3.12
N PHE A 47 0.10 -17.37 -3.93
CA PHE A 47 -0.72 -18.56 -4.22
C PHE A 47 0.01 -19.60 -5.08
N THR A 48 1.04 -19.19 -5.83
CA THR A 48 1.81 -20.07 -6.71
C THR A 48 3.24 -20.30 -6.23
N MET A 49 3.63 -19.71 -5.09
CA MET A 49 4.97 -19.91 -4.55
C MET A 49 5.14 -21.28 -3.91
N ILE A 50 6.36 -21.79 -3.99
CA ILE A 50 6.73 -23.15 -3.57
C ILE A 50 7.27 -23.15 -2.15
N THR A 51 8.12 -22.18 -1.81
CA THR A 51 8.79 -22.14 -0.52
C THR A 51 7.91 -21.45 0.53
N PRO A 52 7.74 -22.06 1.72
CA PRO A 52 7.00 -21.45 2.82
C PRO A 52 7.49 -20.03 3.16
N GLU A 53 8.80 -19.80 3.09
CA GLU A 53 9.42 -18.51 3.38
C GLU A 53 9.01 -17.45 2.35
N ALA A 54 8.93 -17.79 1.05
CA ALA A 54 8.48 -16.84 0.05
C ALA A 54 6.99 -16.53 0.17
N ILE A 55 6.16 -17.53 0.49
CA ILE A 55 4.72 -17.34 0.75
C ILE A 55 4.51 -16.37 1.92
N ALA A 56 5.29 -16.54 3.01
CA ALA A 56 5.26 -15.66 4.17
C ALA A 56 5.70 -14.24 3.80
N THR A 57 6.89 -14.09 3.20
CA THR A 57 7.43 -12.79 2.80
C THR A 57 6.48 -12.02 1.86
N LEU A 58 5.89 -12.70 0.87
CA LEU A 58 4.92 -12.06 -0.03
C LEU A 58 3.62 -11.67 0.67
N SER A 59 3.20 -12.43 1.68
CA SER A 59 2.04 -12.09 2.49
C SER A 59 2.33 -10.89 3.39
N ASP A 60 3.51 -10.83 3.99
CA ASP A 60 3.93 -9.72 4.86
C ASP A 60 4.05 -8.42 4.05
N ILE A 61 4.81 -8.43 2.95
CA ILE A 61 5.00 -7.26 2.09
C ILE A 61 3.66 -6.86 1.47
N GLY A 62 2.92 -7.80 0.88
CA GLY A 62 1.63 -7.48 0.24
C GLY A 62 0.59 -6.91 1.20
N THR A 63 0.68 -7.24 2.49
CA THR A 63 -0.14 -6.64 3.56
C THR A 63 0.32 -5.23 3.90
N GLU A 64 1.63 -5.01 4.01
CA GLU A 64 2.22 -3.69 4.24
C GLU A 64 1.88 -2.71 3.12
N GLU A 65 1.93 -3.13 1.85
CA GLU A 65 1.57 -2.25 0.72
C GLU A 65 0.10 -1.80 0.75
N LEU A 66 -0.81 -2.56 1.39
CA LEU A 66 -2.19 -2.09 1.62
C LEU A 66 -2.25 -0.95 2.64
N ALA A 67 -1.34 -0.94 3.62
CA ALA A 67 -1.21 0.17 4.56
C ALA A 67 -0.54 1.39 3.92
N HIS A 68 0.46 1.19 3.04
CA HIS A 68 1.00 2.25 2.20
C HIS A 68 -0.09 2.86 1.30
N LEU A 69 -0.95 2.03 0.69
CA LEU A 69 -2.09 2.50 -0.09
C LEU A 69 -3.03 3.39 0.73
N GLU A 70 -3.39 2.98 1.96
CA GLU A 70 -4.20 3.79 2.87
C GLU A 70 -3.53 5.13 3.21
N MET A 71 -2.22 5.11 3.48
CA MET A 71 -1.43 6.31 3.73
C MET A 71 -1.43 7.27 2.53
N VAL A 72 -1.24 6.78 1.30
CA VAL A 72 -1.32 7.61 0.09
C VAL A 72 -2.71 8.19 -0.08
N GLY A 73 -3.75 7.39 0.13
CA GLY A 73 -5.14 7.87 0.10
C GLY A 73 -5.37 9.00 1.11
N THR A 74 -4.87 8.84 2.33
CA THR A 74 -4.99 9.82 3.43
C THR A 74 -4.14 11.08 3.20
N MET A 75 -3.06 11.01 2.41
CA MET A 75 -2.29 12.20 2.03
C MET A 75 -3.04 13.09 1.03
N VAL A 76 -3.90 12.49 0.20
CA VAL A 76 -4.58 13.16 -0.90
C VAL A 76 -6.02 13.57 -0.55
N TYR A 77 -6.73 12.77 0.25
CA TYR A 77 -8.12 12.98 0.66
C TYR A 77 -8.26 13.10 2.18
#